data_AF-A0AAU8MUQ3-F1
#
_entry.id   AF-A0AAU8MUQ3-F1
#
_cell.length_a   1.000
_cell.length_b   1.000
_cell.length_c   1.000
_cell.angle_alpha   90.00
_cell.angle_beta   90.00
_cell.angle_gamma   90.00
#
_symmetry.space_group_name_H-M   'P 1'
#
loop_
_entity.id
_entity.type
_entity.pdbx_description
1 polymer ?
#
loop_
_entity_poly.entity_id
_entity_poly.type
_entity_poly.pdbx_seq_one_letter_code
_entity_poly.pdbx_strand_id
1 'polypeptide(L)'
;MNQDVFISDAELRSLSDYLERILRSGYAFSQRESSLTLFACYGLASILAERTDTVRTRRLDPKIVGQLVAECRRELAPVERAIDQAGSWSAKRWVPSEICADEMTLRWLHDEIARCFEGLEPEFVGLPVHQLNRAVQQARLMQVWDVADAKYQPSLRAAIRHLEQAITAAMCAPRN
;
A
#
# COMPACT_ATOMS: atom_id res chain seq x y z
N MET A 1 -6.85 21.61 -17.51
CA MET A 1 -7.71 20.67 -16.75
C MET A 1 -7.07 19.29 -16.51
N ASN A 2 -6.10 18.84 -17.32
CA ASN A 2 -5.43 17.53 -17.07
C ASN A 2 -4.20 17.59 -16.14
N GLN A 3 -3.50 18.72 -16.05
CA GLN A 3 -2.25 18.80 -15.28
C GLN A 3 -2.45 18.58 -13.77
N ASP A 4 -3.48 19.20 -13.19
CA ASP A 4 -3.78 19.04 -11.75
C ASP A 4 -4.12 17.59 -11.40
N VAL A 5 -4.81 16.90 -12.30
CA VAL A 5 -5.17 15.49 -12.14
C VAL A 5 -3.93 14.58 -12.19
N PHE A 6 -3.00 14.84 -13.11
CA PHE A 6 -1.73 14.11 -13.14
C PHE A 6 -0.91 14.33 -11.87
N ILE A 7 -0.92 15.55 -11.34
CA ILE A 7 -0.22 15.87 -10.09
C ILE A 7 -0.85 15.10 -8.93
N SER A 8 -2.18 15.11 -8.78
CA SER A 8 -2.84 14.37 -7.70
C SER A 8 -2.63 12.85 -7.78
N ASP A 9 -2.66 12.28 -8.99
CA ASP A 9 -2.40 10.86 -9.20
C ASP A 9 -0.94 10.52 -8.81
N ALA A 10 0.02 11.39 -9.15
CA ALA A 10 1.41 11.23 -8.76
C ALA A 10 1.61 11.36 -7.23
N GLU A 11 0.88 12.26 -6.57
CA GLU A 11 0.92 12.43 -5.12
C GLU A 11 0.40 11.19 -4.38
N LEU A 12 -0.71 10.59 -4.85
CA LEU A 12 -1.24 9.34 -4.30
C LEU A 12 -0.26 8.17 -4.51
N ARG A 13 0.32 8.03 -5.71
CA ARG A 13 1.35 7.01 -5.96
C ARG A 13 2.57 7.20 -5.05
N SER A 14 3.03 8.44 -4.90
CA SER A 14 4.13 8.75 -3.99
C SER A 14 3.78 8.47 -2.52
N LEU A 15 2.53 8.66 -2.11
CA LEU A 15 2.07 8.27 -0.77
C LEU A 15 2.04 6.74 -0.63
N SER A 16 1.58 6.01 -1.64
CA SER A 16 1.62 4.54 -1.67
C SER A 16 3.03 4.01 -1.48
N ASP A 17 4.00 4.53 -2.24
CA ASP A 17 5.41 4.12 -2.13
C ASP A 17 5.97 4.40 -0.73
N TYR A 18 5.60 5.53 -0.15
CA TYR A 18 6.01 5.91 1.20
C TYR A 18 5.41 4.99 2.27
N LEU A 19 4.13 4.65 2.15
CA LEU A 19 3.46 3.67 3.01
C LEU A 19 4.10 2.28 2.88
N GLU A 20 4.35 1.82 1.65
CA GLU A 20 5.01 0.53 1.42
C GLU A 20 6.37 0.48 2.11
N ARG A 21 7.17 1.55 1.96
CA ARG A 21 8.48 1.66 2.59
C ARG A 21 8.39 1.59 4.12
N ILE A 22 7.43 2.29 4.73
CA ILE A 22 7.18 2.22 6.18
C ILE A 22 6.76 0.80 6.60
N LEU A 23 5.79 0.19 5.90
CA LEU A 23 5.27 -1.14 6.19
C LEU A 23 6.33 -2.25 6.01
N ARG A 24 7.33 -2.01 5.14
CA ARG A 24 8.46 -2.90 4.92
C ARG A 24 9.65 -2.66 5.85
N SER A 25 9.59 -1.65 6.70
CA SER A 25 10.62 -1.45 7.72
C SER A 25 10.51 -2.51 8.83
N GLY A 26 11.58 -2.67 9.59
CA GLY A 26 11.61 -3.47 10.82
C GLY A 26 10.91 -2.81 12.00
N TYR A 27 10.24 -1.67 11.80
CA TYR A 27 9.54 -0.97 12.87
C TYR A 27 8.29 -1.73 13.32
N ALA A 28 8.14 -1.88 14.63
CA ALA A 28 6.99 -2.50 15.24
C ALA A 28 6.08 -1.42 15.81
N PHE A 29 4.86 -1.32 15.26
CA PHE A 29 3.81 -0.40 15.71
C PHE A 29 3.21 -0.80 17.08
N SER A 30 3.76 -1.82 17.74
CA SER A 30 3.25 -2.41 18.98
C SER A 30 3.98 -1.92 20.24
N GLN A 31 4.84 -0.90 20.15
CA GLN A 31 5.63 -0.43 21.30
C GLN A 31 5.38 1.05 21.64
N ARG A 32 4.79 1.24 22.82
CA ARG A 32 4.64 2.46 23.65
C ARG A 32 3.40 3.32 23.43
N GLU A 33 3.03 3.95 24.54
CA GLU A 33 1.86 4.80 24.88
C GLU A 33 1.57 5.99 23.95
N SER A 34 2.12 6.02 22.74
CA SER A 34 1.77 6.95 21.68
C SER A 34 1.04 6.18 20.60
N SER A 35 -0.28 6.02 20.74
CA SER A 35 -1.13 5.69 19.59
C SER A 35 -0.83 6.70 18.49
N LEU A 36 -0.40 6.26 17.32
CA LEU A 36 -0.23 7.20 16.22
C LEU A 36 -1.58 7.81 15.92
N THR A 37 -1.63 9.13 15.81
CA THR A 37 -2.84 9.82 15.41
C THR A 37 -2.94 9.73 13.89
N LEU A 38 -3.51 8.62 13.38
CA LEU A 38 -3.65 8.34 11.94
C LEU A 38 -5.03 8.74 11.39
N PHE A 39 -5.59 9.87 11.83
CA PHE A 39 -6.95 10.30 11.44
C PHE A 39 -7.05 10.65 9.96
N ALA A 40 -6.08 11.37 9.42
CA ALA A 40 -6.02 11.70 8.00
C ALA A 40 -5.79 10.45 7.15
N CYS A 41 -4.90 9.55 7.58
CA CYS A 41 -4.69 8.27 6.89
C CYS A 41 -5.97 7.42 6.86
N TYR A 42 -6.65 7.28 7.98
CA TYR A 42 -7.93 6.57 8.08
C TYR A 42 -9.03 7.25 7.24
N GLY A 43 -9.12 8.58 7.30
CA GLY A 43 -10.09 9.37 6.56
C GLY A 43 -9.91 9.23 5.05
N LEU A 44 -8.66 9.32 4.56
CA LEU A 44 -8.35 9.11 3.15
C LEU A 44 -8.70 7.68 2.71
N ALA A 45 -8.35 6.66 3.50
CA ALA A 45 -8.71 5.27 3.19
C ALA A 45 -10.23 5.09 3.07
N SER A 46 -10.99 5.68 3.99
CA SER A 46 -12.46 5.65 3.98
C SER A 46 -13.05 6.31 2.72
N ILE A 47 -12.54 7.48 2.34
CA ILE A 47 -12.97 8.20 1.13
C ILE A 47 -12.68 7.38 -0.14
N LEU A 48 -11.52 6.74 -0.20
CA LEU A 48 -11.14 5.89 -1.33
C LEU A 48 -12.00 4.62 -1.38
N ALA A 49 -12.25 3.97 -0.25
CA ALA A 49 -13.10 2.78 -0.14
C ALA A 49 -14.55 3.05 -0.57
N GLU A 50 -15.16 4.14 -0.07
CA GLU A 50 -16.53 4.50 -0.47
C GLU A 50 -16.64 4.67 -1.98
N ARG A 51 -15.60 5.21 -2.63
CA ARG A 51 -15.58 5.43 -4.07
C ARG A 51 -15.40 4.17 -4.90
N THR A 52 -14.56 3.24 -4.45
CA THR A 52 -14.34 1.97 -5.16
C THR A 52 -15.61 1.11 -5.17
N ASP A 53 -16.45 1.25 -4.14
CA ASP A 53 -17.74 0.56 -4.00
C ASP A 53 -18.91 1.26 -4.71
N THR A 54 -18.98 2.60 -4.69
CA THR A 54 -20.20 3.33 -5.11
C THR A 54 -20.08 4.13 -6.41
N VAL A 55 -18.89 4.67 -6.76
CA VAL A 55 -18.72 5.62 -7.87
C VAL A 55 -17.35 5.47 -8.53
N ARG A 56 -17.14 4.40 -9.31
CA ARG A 56 -15.88 4.18 -10.06
C ARG A 56 -15.58 5.19 -11.16
N THR A 57 -16.53 6.07 -11.50
CA THR A 57 -16.48 6.92 -12.69
C THR A 57 -16.09 8.38 -12.44
N ARG A 58 -16.03 8.84 -11.18
CA ARG A 58 -15.72 10.25 -10.84
C ARG A 58 -14.39 10.33 -10.12
N ARG A 59 -13.44 11.12 -10.64
CA ARG A 59 -12.16 11.40 -9.97
C ARG A 59 -12.38 12.25 -8.71
N LEU A 60 -11.49 12.12 -7.72
CA LEU A 60 -11.45 13.05 -6.59
C LEU A 60 -11.01 14.43 -7.09
N ASP A 61 -11.43 15.50 -6.41
CA ASP A 61 -10.91 16.83 -6.71
C ASP A 61 -9.40 16.84 -6.42
N PRO A 62 -8.54 17.14 -7.41
CA PRO A 62 -7.09 17.15 -7.22
C PRO A 62 -6.62 17.99 -6.02
N LYS A 63 -7.30 19.11 -5.73
CA LYS A 63 -6.94 19.95 -4.58
C LYS A 63 -7.20 19.26 -3.25
N ILE A 64 -8.30 18.52 -3.16
CA ILE A 64 -8.66 17.75 -1.97
C ILE A 64 -7.67 16.59 -1.78
N VAL A 65 -7.30 15.91 -2.87
CA VAL A 65 -6.29 14.83 -2.83
C VAL A 65 -4.96 15.35 -2.29
N GLY A 66 -4.45 16.46 -2.84
CA GLY A 66 -3.16 17.01 -2.40
C GLY A 66 -3.17 17.41 -0.93
N GLN A 67 -4.26 18.00 -0.45
CA GLN A 67 -4.41 18.33 0.98
C GLN A 67 -4.41 17.06 1.85
N LEU A 68 -5.21 16.05 1.51
CA LEU A 68 -5.30 14.81 2.28
C LEU A 68 -3.97 14.05 2.30
N VAL A 69 -3.25 14.01 1.17
CA VAL A 69 -1.92 13.41 1.08
C VAL A 69 -0.93 14.16 1.98
N ALA A 70 -0.96 15.49 1.99
CA ALA A 70 -0.09 16.30 2.85
C ALA A 70 -0.39 16.06 4.35
N GLU A 71 -1.66 15.91 4.72
CA GLU A 71 -2.07 15.58 6.09
C GLU A 71 -1.60 14.18 6.50
N CYS A 72 -1.78 13.17 5.63
CA CYS A 72 -1.25 11.82 5.86
C CYS A 72 0.27 11.85 6.10
N ARG A 73 1.02 12.57 5.27
CA ARG A 73 2.48 12.69 5.43
C ARG A 73 2.86 13.34 6.76
N ARG A 74 2.09 14.32 7.23
CA ARG A 74 2.30 14.95 8.53
C ARG A 74 2.11 13.95 9.68
N GLU A 75 1.08 13.11 9.61
CA GLU A 75 0.82 12.05 10.60
C GLU A 75 1.90 10.96 10.59
N LEU A 76 2.49 10.67 9.43
CA LEU A 76 3.54 9.65 9.26
C LEU A 76 4.95 10.15 9.57
N ALA A 77 5.21 11.46 9.55
CA ALA A 77 6.54 12.01 9.82
C ALA A 77 7.15 11.62 11.19
N PRO A 78 6.39 11.49 12.29
CA PRO A 78 6.90 10.91 13.53
C PRO A 78 7.34 9.44 13.39
N VAL A 79 6.63 8.64 12.60
CA VAL A 79 6.95 7.23 12.34
C VAL A 79 8.27 7.13 11.58
N GLU A 80 8.41 7.89 10.49
CA GLU A 80 9.65 7.94 9.70
C GLU A 80 10.85 8.31 10.56
N ARG A 81 10.74 9.35 11.38
CA ARG A 81 11.80 9.74 12.32
C ARG A 81 12.14 8.65 13.32
N ALA A 82 11.15 7.92 13.82
CA ALA A 82 11.39 6.80 14.73
C ALA A 82 12.12 5.65 14.02
N ILE A 83 11.77 5.35 12.77
CA ILE A 83 12.46 4.34 11.94
C ILE A 83 13.91 4.77 11.68
N ASP A 84 14.14 6.03 11.32
CA ASP A 84 15.48 6.60 11.10
C ASP A 84 16.35 6.47 12.35
N GLN A 85 15.83 6.90 13.50
CA GLN A 85 16.54 6.84 14.79
C GLN A 85 16.87 5.40 15.21
N ALA A 86 15.97 4.45 14.89
CA ALA A 86 16.17 3.04 15.17
C ALA A 86 16.99 2.30 14.08
N GLY A 87 17.37 2.96 12.98
CA GLY A 87 18.07 2.33 11.85
C GLY A 87 17.29 1.17 11.21
N SER A 88 15.95 1.18 11.31
CA SER A 88 15.13 0.00 11.06
C SER A 88 14.64 -0.18 9.62
N TRP A 89 15.10 0.64 8.66
CA TRP A 89 14.64 0.56 7.27
C TRP A 89 14.90 -0.79 6.58
N SER A 90 16.00 -1.45 6.93
CA SER A 90 16.41 -2.75 6.37
C SER A 90 16.32 -3.89 7.39
N ALA A 91 15.87 -3.60 8.61
CA ALA A 91 15.75 -4.58 9.65
C ALA A 91 14.55 -5.51 9.39
N LYS A 92 14.73 -6.80 9.70
CA LYS A 92 13.59 -7.70 9.84
C LYS A 92 12.96 -7.53 11.21
N ARG A 93 11.66 -7.79 11.30
CA ARG A 93 10.92 -7.84 12.57
C ARG A 93 10.25 -9.19 12.75
N TRP A 94 10.12 -9.66 13.98
CA TRP A 94 9.36 -10.86 14.29
C TRP A 94 7.92 -10.73 13.78
N VAL A 95 7.34 -11.84 13.26
CA VAL A 95 5.91 -11.86 12.96
C VAL A 95 5.13 -11.53 14.23
N PRO A 96 4.31 -10.47 14.22
CA PRO A 96 3.49 -10.16 15.37
C PRO A 96 2.36 -11.20 15.49
N SER A 97 1.94 -11.53 16.72
CA SER A 97 0.77 -12.36 16.95
C SER A 97 -0.52 -11.70 16.43
N GLU A 98 -0.58 -10.36 16.49
CA GLU A 98 -1.67 -9.54 15.99
C GLU A 98 -1.14 -8.27 15.33
N ILE A 99 -1.74 -7.87 14.22
CA ILE A 99 -1.45 -6.57 13.58
C ILE A 99 -2.24 -5.50 14.34
N CYS A 100 -1.56 -4.48 14.87
CA CYS A 100 -2.24 -3.41 15.59
C CYS A 100 -3.07 -2.51 14.65
N ALA A 101 -3.98 -1.73 15.24
CA ALA A 101 -4.87 -0.84 14.49
C ALA A 101 -4.15 0.16 13.58
N ASP A 102 -2.98 0.67 14.02
CA ASP A 102 -2.19 1.61 13.23
C ASP A 102 -1.64 0.94 11.97
N GLU A 103 -1.01 -0.23 12.10
CA GLU A 103 -0.52 -0.98 10.95
C GLU A 103 -1.66 -1.44 10.03
N MET A 104 -2.79 -1.85 10.59
CA MET A 104 -3.99 -2.16 9.81
C MET A 104 -4.46 -0.94 9.00
N THR A 105 -4.46 0.25 9.59
CA THR A 105 -4.87 1.49 8.91
C THR A 105 -3.94 1.80 7.74
N LEU A 106 -2.62 1.66 7.94
CA LEU A 106 -1.64 1.91 6.87
C LEU A 106 -1.75 0.87 5.73
N ARG A 107 -1.96 -0.41 6.08
CA ARG A 107 -2.19 -1.47 5.10
C ARG A 107 -3.48 -1.25 4.32
N TRP A 108 -4.55 -0.83 5.00
CA TRP A 108 -5.82 -0.52 4.37
C TRP A 108 -5.70 0.68 3.42
N LEU A 109 -5.08 1.79 3.86
CA LEU A 109 -4.85 2.95 3.00
C LEU A 109 -4.02 2.58 1.76
N HIS A 110 -2.93 1.83 1.93
CA HIS A 110 -2.11 1.35 0.83
C HIS A 110 -2.94 0.54 -0.19
N ASP A 111 -3.80 -0.35 0.29
CA ASP A 111 -4.70 -1.13 -0.56
C ASP A 111 -5.74 -0.27 -1.29
N GLU A 112 -6.34 0.72 -0.62
CA GLU A 112 -7.36 1.56 -1.25
C GLU A 112 -6.76 2.55 -2.26
N ILE A 113 -5.51 3.00 -2.07
CA ILE A 113 -4.79 3.77 -3.10
C ILE A 113 -4.58 2.90 -4.34
N ALA A 114 -4.15 1.64 -4.17
CA ALA A 114 -4.00 0.71 -5.29
C ALA A 114 -5.34 0.50 -6.03
N ARG A 115 -6.43 0.28 -5.29
CA ARG A 115 -7.79 0.15 -5.88
C ARG A 115 -8.30 1.40 -6.56
N CYS A 116 -7.92 2.58 -6.09
CA CYS A 116 -8.31 3.84 -6.73
C CYS A 116 -7.79 3.95 -8.17
N PHE A 117 -6.66 3.30 -8.48
CA PHE A 117 -6.11 3.24 -9.83
C PHE A 117 -6.68 2.08 -10.67
N GLU A 118 -7.34 1.10 -10.03
CA GLU A 118 -8.00 0.00 -10.75
C GLU A 118 -9.14 0.53 -11.62
N GLY A 119 -9.06 0.25 -12.93
CA GLY A 119 -10.05 0.72 -13.91
C GLY A 119 -9.81 2.12 -14.47
N LEU A 120 -8.83 2.86 -13.95
CA LEU A 120 -8.29 4.06 -14.62
C LEU A 120 -7.23 3.72 -15.67
N GLU A 121 -6.74 2.48 -15.67
CA GLU A 121 -5.73 1.93 -16.59
C GLU A 121 -6.44 1.08 -17.67
N PRO A 122 -6.85 1.68 -18.80
CA PRO A 122 -7.63 1.03 -19.85
C PRO A 122 -6.92 -0.20 -20.45
N GLU A 123 -5.60 -0.26 -20.35
CA GLU A 123 -4.78 -1.38 -20.80
C GLU A 123 -5.02 -2.69 -20.03
N PHE A 124 -5.62 -2.63 -18.84
CA PHE A 124 -5.91 -3.78 -17.98
C PHE A 124 -7.40 -4.14 -17.92
N VAL A 125 -8.25 -3.48 -18.71
CA VAL A 125 -9.68 -3.77 -18.79
C VAL A 125 -9.87 -5.23 -19.24
N GLY A 126 -10.49 -6.04 -18.37
CA GLY A 126 -10.79 -7.45 -18.63
C GLY A 126 -9.76 -8.46 -18.13
N LEU A 127 -8.61 -8.04 -17.57
CA LEU A 127 -7.57 -8.95 -17.07
C LEU A 127 -7.48 -8.92 -15.53
N PRO A 128 -7.20 -10.07 -14.87
CA PRO A 128 -7.00 -10.14 -13.41
C PRO A 128 -5.64 -9.55 -12.96
N VAL A 129 -4.93 -8.84 -13.85
CA VAL A 129 -3.58 -8.29 -13.61
C VAL A 129 -3.54 -7.44 -12.34
N HIS A 130 -4.55 -6.60 -12.10
CA HIS A 130 -4.64 -5.77 -10.90
C HIS A 130 -4.72 -6.60 -9.61
N GLN A 131 -5.54 -7.66 -9.59
CA GLN A 131 -5.68 -8.56 -8.44
C GLN A 131 -4.37 -9.30 -8.16
N LEU A 132 -3.68 -9.73 -9.21
CA LEU A 132 -2.38 -10.38 -9.10
C LEU A 132 -1.29 -9.41 -8.61
N ASN A 133 -1.27 -8.17 -9.11
CA ASN A 133 -0.36 -7.12 -8.63
C ASN A 133 -0.56 -6.86 -7.14
N ARG A 134 -1.82 -6.78 -6.68
CA ARG A 134 -2.14 -6.62 -5.27
C ARG A 134 -1.66 -7.81 -4.43
N ALA A 135 -1.86 -9.03 -4.92
CA ALA A 135 -1.36 -10.24 -4.26
C ALA A 135 0.18 -10.24 -4.14
N VAL A 136 0.90 -9.80 -5.19
CA VAL A 136 2.35 -9.63 -5.16
C VAL A 136 2.76 -8.59 -4.12
N GLN A 137 2.11 -7.43 -4.10
CA GLN A 137 2.41 -6.36 -3.13
C GLN A 137 2.21 -6.84 -1.69
N GLN A 138 1.08 -7.48 -1.39
CA GLN A 138 0.81 -8.03 -0.06
C GLN A 138 1.84 -9.11 0.33
N ALA A 139 2.19 -10.00 -0.60
CA ALA A 139 3.24 -10.99 -0.37
C ALA A 139 4.62 -10.35 -0.14
N ARG A 140 4.94 -9.24 -0.81
CA ARG A 140 6.18 -8.47 -0.59
C ARG A 140 6.20 -7.82 0.80
N LEU A 141 5.08 -7.30 1.29
CA LEU A 141 4.97 -6.79 2.67
C LEU A 141 5.24 -7.88 3.72
N MET A 142 4.98 -9.15 3.41
CA MET A 142 5.24 -10.29 4.29
C MET A 142 6.72 -10.72 4.32
N GLN A 143 7.57 -10.24 3.39
CA GLN A 143 8.99 -10.66 3.32
C GLN A 143 9.84 -10.12 4.49
N VAL A 144 9.38 -9.05 5.12
CA VAL A 144 10.11 -8.32 6.17
C VAL A 144 10.01 -9.01 7.53
N TRP A 145 9.18 -10.04 7.60
CA TRP A 145 8.93 -10.83 8.77
C TRP A 145 9.97 -11.92 8.98
N ASP A 146 10.43 -12.02 10.22
CA ASP A 146 11.24 -13.11 10.72
C ASP A 146 10.34 -14.19 11.32
N VAL A 147 10.43 -15.39 10.75
CA VAL A 147 9.59 -16.56 11.05
C VAL A 147 10.51 -17.71 11.38
N ALA A 148 10.20 -18.44 12.45
CA ALA A 148 11.00 -19.59 12.89
C ALA A 148 11.12 -20.71 11.84
N ASP A 149 10.12 -20.86 10.97
CA ASP A 149 10.14 -21.84 9.88
C ASP A 149 11.13 -21.44 8.77
N ALA A 150 12.20 -22.22 8.65
CA ALA A 150 13.23 -22.07 7.62
C ALA A 150 12.69 -22.14 6.17
N LYS A 151 11.52 -22.75 5.94
CA LYS A 151 10.87 -22.82 4.62
C LYS A 151 10.05 -21.58 4.27
N TYR A 152 9.70 -20.73 5.24
CA TYR A 152 8.84 -19.57 5.03
C TYR A 152 9.37 -18.64 3.94
N GLN A 153 10.61 -18.17 4.08
CA GLN A 153 11.22 -17.22 3.15
C GLN A 153 11.44 -17.81 1.74
N PRO A 154 11.95 -19.05 1.57
CA PRO A 154 11.98 -19.72 0.26
C PRO A 154 10.61 -19.85 -0.41
N SER A 155 9.59 -20.32 0.33
CA SER A 155 8.24 -20.54 -0.20
C SER A 155 7.58 -19.23 -0.62
N LEU A 156 7.69 -18.17 0.20
CA LEU A 156 7.15 -16.86 -0.11
C LEU A 156 7.78 -16.26 -1.37
N ARG A 157 9.10 -16.39 -1.54
CA ARG A 157 9.79 -15.96 -2.77
C ARG A 157 9.34 -16.74 -4.00
N ALA A 158 9.12 -18.05 -3.87
CA ALA A 158 8.59 -18.86 -4.97
C ALA A 158 7.16 -18.43 -5.35
N ALA A 159 6.31 -18.16 -4.35
CA ALA A 159 4.94 -17.67 -4.57
C ALA A 159 4.92 -16.32 -5.30
N ILE A 160 5.74 -15.37 -4.87
CA ILE A 160 5.89 -14.06 -5.53
C ILE A 160 6.29 -14.25 -7.01
N ARG A 161 7.30 -15.09 -7.27
CA ARG A 161 7.73 -15.38 -8.64
C ARG A 161 6.60 -15.98 -9.49
N HIS A 162 5.80 -16.89 -8.95
CA HIS A 162 4.69 -17.49 -9.69
C HIS A 162 3.58 -16.45 -9.96
N LEU A 163 3.31 -15.54 -9.03
CA LEU A 163 2.38 -14.43 -9.26
C LEU A 163 2.89 -13.48 -10.34
N GLU A 164 4.18 -13.13 -10.34
CA GLU A 164 4.81 -12.30 -11.38
C GLU A 164 4.75 -12.96 -12.77
N GLN A 165 4.92 -14.28 -12.84
CA GLN A 165 4.73 -15.05 -14.06
C GLN A 165 3.27 -15.03 -14.54
N ALA A 166 2.32 -15.17 -13.61
CA ALA A 166 0.88 -15.09 -13.93
C ALA A 166 0.49 -13.70 -14.45
N ILE A 167 1.05 -12.62 -13.88
CA ILE A 167 0.87 -11.26 -14.38
C ILE A 167 1.37 -11.15 -15.81
N THR A 168 2.59 -11.59 -16.07
CA THR A 168 3.19 -11.56 -17.41
C THR A 168 2.33 -12.31 -18.42
N ALA A 169 1.86 -13.52 -18.07
CA ALA A 169 0.99 -14.30 -18.93
C ALA A 169 -0.36 -13.61 -19.18
N ALA A 170 -0.97 -13.02 -18.14
CA ALA A 170 -2.23 -12.30 -18.26
C ALA A 170 -2.10 -11.06 -19.15
N MET A 171 -0.99 -10.30 -19.04
CA MET A 171 -0.72 -9.14 -19.91
C MET A 171 -0.55 -9.53 -21.40
N CYS A 172 -0.03 -10.74 -21.66
CA CYS A 172 0.16 -11.26 -23.02
C CYS A 172 -1.08 -11.99 -23.57
N ALA A 173 -2.16 -12.14 -22.78
CA ALA A 173 -3.37 -12.80 -23.24
C ALA A 173 -4.06 -11.96 -24.33
N PRO A 174 -4.55 -12.58 -25.43
CA PRO A 174 -5.28 -11.85 -26.46
C PRO A 174 -6.55 -11.22 -25.87
N ARG A 175 -6.76 -9.93 -26.16
CA ARG A 175 -7.98 -9.22 -25.78
C ARG A 175 -9.12 -9.73 -26.67
N ASN A 176 -10.13 -10.35 -26.07
CA ASN A 176 -11.39 -10.68 -26.75
C ASN A 176 -12.23 -9.43 -26.96
#